data_AF-A0A954LU33-F1
#
_entry.id   AF-A0A954LU33-F1
#
_cell.length_a   1.000
_cell.length_b   1.000
_cell.length_c   1.000
_cell.angle_alpha   90.00
_cell.angle_beta   90.00
_cell.angle_gamma   90.00
#
_symmetry.space_group_name_H-M   'P 1'
#
loop_
_entity.id
_entity.type
_entity.pdbx_description
1 polymer ?
#
loop_
_entity_poly.entity_id
_entity_poly.type
_entity_poly.pdbx_seq_one_letter_code
_entity_poly.pdbx_strand_id
1 'polypeptide(L)'
;MTEQISDRLDNRHPRVKFGDLDPTRVARSNPQRLLSLHLDYRFQTKPVPHPLGTWCYRGYVAEFELTPEGTLVLKSYSYPTSLGMRNTKRTAVNEPLVGNFWLVMNSHFYGPEVYVPFREGKIVENESEWGVERGFPLADVRYPERYEHYIKEMPKPLVLGRVVNAHFDYEGDCFIVNCTHEFPLIYPRANLVRQGEVVCEIDIFGSSSCGGLFVESPTDATIMAGDVILATGKTGRKLLAKGEPR
;
A
#
# COMPACT_ATOMS: atom_id res chain seq x y z
N MET A 1 -5.68 10.67 7.94
CA MET A 1 -4.57 9.68 7.91
C MET A 1 -3.31 10.37 7.41
N THR A 2 -2.16 10.19 8.06
CA THR A 2 -0.87 10.73 7.55
C THR A 2 -0.20 9.69 6.67
N GLU A 3 0.05 10.05 5.42
CA GLU A 3 0.71 9.19 4.45
C GLU A 3 2.23 9.26 4.58
N GLN A 4 2.90 8.19 4.16
CA GLN A 4 4.34 8.21 3.91
C GLN A 4 4.55 7.97 2.43
N ILE A 5 5.13 8.97 1.76
CA ILE A 5 5.66 8.81 0.43
C ILE A 5 6.66 7.65 0.38
N SER A 6 6.58 6.84 -0.67
CA SER A 6 7.48 5.71 -0.89
C SER A 6 8.94 6.14 -0.94
N ASP A 7 9.80 5.24 -0.48
CA ASP A 7 11.24 5.33 -0.69
C ASP A 7 11.57 5.25 -2.19
N ARG A 8 12.81 5.58 -2.56
CA ARG A 8 13.26 5.53 -3.95
C ARG A 8 14.23 4.39 -4.16
N LEU A 9 14.19 3.79 -5.34
CA LEU A 9 15.12 2.73 -5.73
C LEU A 9 15.71 2.99 -7.12
N ASP A 10 17.03 3.14 -7.18
CA ASP A 10 17.80 2.99 -8.43
C ASP A 10 18.16 1.51 -8.60
N ASN A 11 17.43 0.81 -9.48
CA ASN A 11 17.67 -0.62 -9.73
C ASN A 11 18.68 -0.82 -10.87
N ARG A 12 19.93 -1.13 -10.51
CA ARG A 12 21.00 -1.45 -11.47
C ARG A 12 21.21 -2.94 -11.65
N HIS A 13 20.39 -3.77 -11.01
CA HIS A 13 20.53 -5.22 -11.09
C HIS A 13 20.10 -5.72 -12.48
N PRO A 14 20.92 -6.53 -13.17
CA PRO A 14 20.65 -6.89 -14.56
C PRO A 14 19.41 -7.78 -14.70
N ARG A 15 19.17 -8.67 -13.74
CA ARG A 15 18.17 -9.74 -13.82
C ARG A 15 16.87 -9.46 -13.08
N VAL A 16 16.88 -8.58 -12.08
CA VAL A 16 15.70 -8.35 -11.23
C VAL A 16 14.93 -7.15 -11.76
N LYS A 17 13.63 -7.32 -11.98
CA LYS A 17 12.73 -6.27 -12.48
C LYS A 17 11.57 -6.11 -11.50
N PHE A 18 11.41 -4.90 -10.98
CA PHE A 18 10.38 -4.57 -10.00
C PHE A 18 9.09 -4.02 -10.61
N GLY A 19 9.06 -3.71 -11.91
CA GLY A 19 7.90 -3.07 -12.54
C GLY A 19 7.54 -1.76 -11.85
N ASP A 20 6.26 -1.60 -11.49
CA ASP A 20 5.74 -0.40 -10.84
C ASP A 20 5.82 -0.45 -9.31
N LEU A 21 6.55 -1.43 -8.74
CA LEU A 21 6.73 -1.53 -7.29
C LEU A 21 7.72 -0.46 -6.79
N ASP A 22 7.27 0.34 -5.85
CA ASP A 22 8.09 1.30 -5.12
C ASP A 22 8.40 0.74 -3.71
N PRO A 23 9.63 0.92 -3.18
CA PRO A 23 9.96 0.49 -1.84
C PRO A 23 9.24 1.35 -0.79
N THR A 24 8.73 0.71 0.26
CA THR A 24 8.05 1.41 1.37
C THR A 24 8.83 1.31 2.67
N ARG A 25 9.50 0.18 2.90
CA ARG A 25 10.36 -0.07 4.06
C ARG A 25 11.32 -1.24 3.84
N VAL A 26 12.27 -1.37 4.75
CA VAL A 26 13.14 -2.55 4.88
C VAL A 26 12.86 -3.22 6.22
N ALA A 27 12.53 -4.51 6.22
CA ALA A 27 12.17 -5.28 7.41
C ALA A 27 13.23 -6.35 7.76
N ARG A 28 13.50 -6.59 9.04
CA ARG A 28 14.45 -7.62 9.55
C ARG A 28 13.84 -8.99 9.78
N SER A 29 12.52 -9.11 9.75
CA SER A 29 11.80 -10.37 9.97
C SER A 29 10.83 -10.61 8.82
N ASN A 30 10.53 -11.89 8.53
CA ASN A 30 9.62 -12.26 7.46
C ASN A 30 8.23 -11.67 7.81
N PRO A 31 7.78 -10.65 7.07
CA PRO A 31 6.53 -9.96 7.39
C PRO A 31 5.30 -10.86 7.16
N GLN A 32 5.41 -11.93 6.38
CA GLN A 32 4.32 -12.92 6.21
C GLN A 32 4.08 -13.79 7.46
N ARG A 33 5.01 -13.81 8.43
CA ARG A 33 4.89 -14.64 9.64
C ARG A 33 4.51 -13.88 10.90
N LEU A 34 4.47 -12.55 10.85
CA LEU A 34 4.21 -11.69 12.00
C LEU A 34 3.11 -10.69 11.65
N LEU A 35 1.87 -11.02 12.00
CA LEU A 35 0.67 -10.20 11.78
C LEU A 35 0.67 -8.84 12.51
N SER A 36 1.73 -8.45 13.24
CA SER A 36 1.62 -7.24 14.10
C SER A 36 2.93 -6.54 14.52
N LEU A 37 4.10 -7.10 14.24
CA LEU A 37 5.39 -6.49 14.65
C LEU A 37 6.42 -6.64 13.53
N HIS A 38 6.34 -5.76 12.54
CA HIS A 38 7.43 -5.59 11.59
C HIS A 38 8.63 -4.98 12.34
N LEU A 39 9.73 -5.73 12.45
CA LEU A 39 10.97 -5.19 12.99
C LEU A 39 11.69 -4.44 11.89
N ASP A 40 11.67 -3.11 11.95
CA ASP A 40 12.37 -2.28 10.99
C ASP A 40 13.87 -2.59 10.94
N TYR A 41 14.42 -2.54 9.73
CA TYR A 41 15.86 -2.59 9.54
C TYR A 41 16.53 -1.41 10.24
N ARG A 42 17.54 -1.73 11.05
CA ARG A 42 18.28 -0.73 11.81
C ARG A 42 19.47 -0.25 10.99
N PHE A 43 19.25 0.82 10.22
CA PHE A 43 20.33 1.55 9.57
C PHE A 43 21.33 2.07 10.61
N GLN A 44 22.62 1.97 10.29
CA GLN A 44 23.71 2.49 11.12
C GLN A 44 23.67 4.02 11.12
N THR A 45 23.52 4.62 9.94
CA THR A 45 23.38 6.06 9.80
C THR A 45 21.93 6.46 9.99
N LYS A 46 21.66 7.33 10.98
CA LYS A 46 20.30 7.82 11.25
C LYS A 46 19.99 9.06 10.41
N PRO A 47 18.73 9.23 9.97
CA PRO A 47 18.29 10.46 9.33
C PRO A 47 18.35 11.61 10.35
N VAL A 48 18.68 12.81 9.86
CA VAL A 48 18.55 14.03 10.63
C VAL A 48 17.07 14.28 10.93
N PRO A 49 16.69 14.65 12.17
CA PRO A 49 15.32 15.04 12.49
C PRO A 49 14.84 16.17 11.57
N HIS A 50 13.64 16.04 11.02
CA HIS A 50 13.05 17.02 10.13
C HIS A 50 11.55 17.15 10.44
N PRO A 51 10.93 18.34 10.27
CA PRO A 51 9.49 18.51 10.44
C PRO A 51 8.67 17.46 9.67
N LEU A 52 7.66 16.92 10.34
CA LEU A 52 6.77 15.93 9.77
C LEU A 52 5.76 16.61 8.85
N GLY A 53 5.50 16.00 7.70
CA GLY A 53 4.43 16.41 6.79
C GLY A 53 3.29 15.40 6.82
N THR A 54 2.08 15.83 6.48
CA THR A 54 0.91 14.94 6.35
C THR A 54 1.10 13.83 5.30
N TRP A 55 2.05 14.00 4.39
CA TRP A 55 2.43 13.08 3.31
C TRP A 55 3.84 12.47 3.47
N CYS A 56 4.52 12.77 4.58
CA CYS A 56 5.84 12.24 4.90
C CYS A 56 6.03 12.22 6.43
N TYR A 57 5.31 11.32 7.11
CA TYR A 57 5.32 11.26 8.57
C TYR A 57 6.69 10.87 9.16
N ARG A 58 7.58 10.22 8.39
CA ARG A 58 8.97 9.95 8.84
C ARG A 58 9.85 11.21 8.79
N GLY A 59 9.41 12.26 8.09
CA GLY A 59 10.18 13.47 7.82
C GLY A 59 11.29 13.30 6.77
N TYR A 60 11.47 12.10 6.22
CA TYR A 60 12.45 11.80 5.18
C TYR A 60 11.97 10.71 4.22
N VAL A 61 12.67 10.61 3.10
CA VAL A 61 12.58 9.52 2.11
C VAL A 61 13.96 8.90 1.97
N ALA A 62 14.05 7.59 2.15
CA ALA A 62 15.29 6.85 1.89
C ALA A 62 15.47 6.64 0.39
N GLU A 63 16.67 6.89 -0.10
CA GLU A 63 17.05 6.65 -1.49
C GLU A 63 18.02 5.47 -1.52
N PHE A 64 17.61 4.39 -2.17
CA PHE A 64 18.35 3.14 -2.28
C PHE A 64 18.92 2.95 -3.70
N GLU A 65 19.99 2.19 -3.78
CA GLU A 65 20.52 1.61 -5.02
C GLU A 65 20.60 0.10 -4.85
N LEU A 66 20.01 -0.66 -5.78
CA LEU A 66 20.29 -2.08 -5.90
C LEU A 66 21.43 -2.25 -6.89
N THR A 67 22.61 -2.66 -6.40
CA THR A 67 23.82 -2.77 -7.22
C THR A 67 23.71 -3.92 -8.22
N PRO A 68 24.57 -3.96 -9.27
CA PRO A 68 24.64 -5.08 -10.21
C PRO A 68 24.89 -6.45 -9.55
N GLU A 69 25.56 -6.46 -8.41
CA GLU A 69 25.88 -7.67 -7.63
C GLU A 69 24.75 -8.05 -6.66
N GLY A 70 23.64 -7.33 -6.66
CA GLY A 70 22.45 -7.66 -5.86
C GLY A 70 22.48 -7.16 -4.43
N THR A 71 23.38 -6.22 -4.08
CA THR A 71 23.41 -5.60 -2.76
C THR A 71 22.53 -4.35 -2.74
N LEU A 72 21.73 -4.18 -1.69
CA LEU A 72 20.96 -2.96 -1.47
C LEU A 72 21.82 -1.95 -0.69
N VAL A 73 21.96 -0.74 -1.21
CA VAL A 73 22.75 0.33 -0.60
C VAL A 73 21.83 1.52 -0.30
N LEU A 74 21.80 1.97 0.94
CA LEU A 74 21.21 3.25 1.31
C LEU A 74 22.15 4.37 0.84
N LYS A 75 21.78 5.07 -0.23
CA LYS A 75 22.58 6.14 -0.84
C LYS A 75 22.45 7.45 -0.09
N SER A 76 21.22 7.82 0.24
CA SER A 76 20.90 9.11 0.85
C SER A 76 19.56 9.12 1.57
N TYR A 77 19.42 10.08 2.46
CA TYR A 77 18.10 10.55 2.91
C TYR A 77 17.77 11.86 2.20
N SER A 78 16.55 11.98 1.69
CA SER A 78 16.01 13.25 1.17
C SER A 78 14.93 13.79 2.10
N TYR A 79 14.91 15.10 2.28
CA TYR A 79 14.01 15.79 3.22
C TYR A 79 13.09 16.71 2.41
N PRO A 80 11.91 16.21 2.01
CA PRO A 80 11.02 16.98 1.17
C PRO A 80 10.29 18.02 2.04
N THR A 81 10.26 19.27 1.56
CA THR A 81 9.67 20.40 2.29
C THR A 81 8.28 20.73 1.77
N SER A 82 7.52 21.54 2.51
CA SER A 82 6.16 21.99 2.14
C SER A 82 6.09 22.77 0.81
N LEU A 83 7.23 23.24 0.28
CA LEU A 83 7.35 23.89 -1.02
C LEU A 83 7.58 22.90 -2.19
N GLY A 84 7.40 21.60 -1.94
CA GLY A 84 7.51 20.52 -2.91
C GLY A 84 8.91 19.91 -3.03
N MET A 85 9.07 18.93 -3.91
CA MET A 85 10.32 18.15 -4.03
C MET A 85 11.50 18.91 -4.66
N ARG A 86 11.28 20.13 -5.20
CA ARG A 86 12.27 20.88 -5.99
C ARG A 86 13.51 21.32 -5.18
N ASN A 87 13.38 21.54 -3.87
CA ASN A 87 14.47 21.91 -2.97
C ASN A 87 14.63 20.89 -1.83
N THR A 88 14.73 19.62 -2.19
CA THR A 88 14.98 18.54 -1.24
C THR A 88 16.45 18.58 -0.79
N LYS A 89 16.70 18.93 0.47
CA LYS A 89 18.02 18.70 1.07
C LYS A 89 18.29 17.19 1.04
N ARG A 90 19.51 16.80 0.67
CA ARG A 90 19.94 15.40 0.70
C ARG A 90 21.13 15.24 1.63
N THR A 91 21.11 14.19 2.43
CA THR A 91 22.24 13.76 3.24
C THR A 91 22.74 12.44 2.67
N ALA A 92 23.96 12.44 2.12
CA ALA A 92 24.59 11.24 1.59
C ALA A 92 24.98 10.30 2.73
N VAL A 93 24.85 8.99 2.49
CA VAL A 93 25.10 7.92 3.46
C VAL A 93 26.06 6.88 2.86
N ASN A 94 25.65 6.22 1.76
CA ASN A 94 26.36 5.10 1.12
C ASN A 94 26.61 3.90 2.07
N GLU A 95 25.55 3.44 2.73
CA GLU A 95 25.59 2.29 3.64
C GLU A 95 25.07 1.02 2.93
N PRO A 96 25.91 -0.01 2.70
CA PRO A 96 25.41 -1.30 2.22
C PRO A 96 24.63 -2.01 3.32
N LEU A 97 23.44 -2.52 2.98
CA LEU A 97 22.64 -3.32 3.89
C LEU A 97 23.17 -4.75 3.94
N VAL A 98 23.20 -5.32 5.14
CA VAL A 98 23.84 -6.61 5.43
C VAL A 98 22.89 -7.54 6.19
N GLY A 99 23.19 -8.83 6.16
CA GLY A 99 22.41 -9.86 6.84
C GLY A 99 21.10 -10.19 6.10
N ASN A 100 20.18 -10.83 6.81
CA ASN A 100 18.90 -11.25 6.25
C ASN A 100 17.83 -10.18 6.50
N PHE A 101 17.17 -9.75 5.44
CA PHE A 101 16.11 -8.74 5.51
C PHE A 101 15.16 -8.89 4.32
N TRP A 102 14.10 -8.09 4.32
CA TRP A 102 13.13 -8.02 3.23
C TRP A 102 13.00 -6.56 2.79
N LEU A 103 13.02 -6.33 1.48
CA LEU A 103 12.57 -5.08 0.90
C LEU A 103 11.05 -5.20 0.70
N VAL A 104 10.30 -4.33 1.36
CA VAL A 104 8.84 -4.27 1.26
C VAL A 104 8.50 -3.23 0.21
N MET A 105 7.66 -3.62 -0.75
CA MET A 105 7.30 -2.78 -1.88
C MET A 105 5.81 -2.84 -2.16
N ASN A 106 5.23 -1.78 -2.73
CA ASN A 106 3.87 -1.78 -3.25
C ASN A 106 3.80 -0.93 -4.52
N SER A 107 2.80 -1.16 -5.37
CA SER A 107 2.61 -0.36 -6.60
C SER A 107 1.81 0.92 -6.38
N HIS A 108 1.15 1.03 -5.23
CA HIS A 108 0.41 2.20 -4.78
C HIS A 108 0.18 2.12 -3.28
N PHE A 109 -0.13 3.25 -2.66
CA PHE A 109 -0.16 3.41 -1.19
C PHE A 109 -1.05 2.38 -0.46
N TYR A 110 -2.19 2.00 -1.05
CA TYR A 110 -3.13 1.01 -0.49
C TYR A 110 -3.04 -0.38 -1.13
N GLY A 111 -2.04 -0.60 -1.98
CA GLY A 111 -1.87 -1.85 -2.71
C GLY A 111 -1.29 -2.98 -1.85
N PRO A 112 -1.48 -4.25 -2.27
CA PRO A 112 -0.86 -5.39 -1.61
C PRO A 112 0.66 -5.25 -1.52
N GLU A 113 1.24 -5.60 -0.38
CA GLU A 113 2.69 -5.59 -0.21
C GLU A 113 3.37 -6.78 -0.91
N VAL A 114 4.51 -6.50 -1.52
CA VAL A 114 5.46 -7.50 -2.06
C VAL A 114 6.69 -7.49 -1.17
N TYR A 115 7.11 -8.68 -0.77
CA TYR A 115 8.20 -8.93 0.16
C TYR A 115 9.35 -9.61 -0.57
N VAL A 116 10.37 -8.83 -0.91
CA VAL A 116 11.53 -9.28 -1.67
C VAL A 116 12.63 -9.70 -0.68
N PRO A 117 13.00 -11.00 -0.62
CA PRO A 117 13.98 -11.44 0.36
C PRO A 117 15.40 -11.06 -0.05
N PHE A 118 16.17 -10.67 0.96
CA PHE A 118 17.62 -10.56 0.90
C PHE A 118 18.22 -11.56 1.89
N ARG A 119 19.19 -12.35 1.41
CA ARG A 119 19.96 -13.32 2.20
C ARG A 119 21.41 -12.89 2.20
N GLU A 120 21.99 -12.73 3.38
CA GLU A 120 23.38 -12.30 3.55
C GLU A 120 23.71 -11.00 2.78
N GLY A 121 22.76 -10.06 2.74
CA GLY A 121 22.91 -8.79 2.03
C GLY A 121 22.75 -8.85 0.52
N LYS A 122 22.29 -9.99 -0.03
CA LYS A 122 22.07 -10.21 -1.47
C LYS A 122 20.62 -10.51 -1.78
N ILE A 123 20.10 -9.90 -2.84
CA ILE A 123 18.74 -10.14 -3.30
C ILE A 123 18.55 -11.60 -3.73
N VAL A 124 17.43 -12.20 -3.36
CA VAL A 124 16.99 -13.48 -3.91
C VAL A 124 16.30 -13.21 -5.23
N GLU A 125 16.96 -13.58 -6.33
CA GLU A 125 16.47 -13.33 -7.69
C GLU A 125 15.26 -14.19 -8.08
N ASN A 126 15.12 -15.34 -7.45
CA ASN A 126 14.02 -16.25 -7.72
C ASN A 126 12.69 -15.65 -7.22
N GLU A 127 11.88 -15.16 -8.15
CA GLU A 127 10.60 -14.52 -7.84
C GLU A 127 9.59 -15.46 -7.16
N SER A 128 9.73 -16.78 -7.29
CA SER A 128 8.87 -17.73 -6.58
C SER A 128 9.08 -17.70 -5.07
N GLU A 129 10.19 -17.14 -4.60
CA GLU A 129 10.49 -16.95 -3.17
C GLU A 129 10.02 -15.60 -2.65
N TRP A 130 9.49 -14.74 -3.52
CA TRP A 130 8.95 -13.45 -3.12
C TRP A 130 7.58 -13.64 -2.50
N GLY A 131 7.38 -13.00 -1.35
CA GLY A 131 6.08 -13.02 -0.70
C GLY A 131 5.16 -11.98 -1.32
N VAL A 132 3.89 -12.31 -1.53
CA VAL A 132 2.85 -11.32 -1.85
C VAL A 132 1.80 -11.37 -0.74
N GLU A 133 1.47 -10.21 -0.19
CA GLU A 133 0.38 -10.08 0.78
C GLU A 133 -0.93 -10.60 0.17
N ARG A 134 -1.72 -11.33 0.96
CA ARG A 134 -3.05 -11.85 0.55
C ARG A 134 -3.04 -12.84 -0.63
N GLY A 135 -1.87 -13.34 -1.03
CA GLY A 135 -1.73 -14.41 -2.02
C GLY A 135 -2.02 -14.00 -3.48
N PHE A 136 -2.02 -12.70 -3.78
CA PHE A 136 -2.18 -12.24 -5.16
C PHE A 136 -1.03 -12.71 -6.07
N PRO A 137 -1.30 -12.92 -7.37
CA PRO A 137 -0.23 -13.16 -8.33
C PRO A 137 0.71 -11.95 -8.40
N LEU A 138 2.02 -12.20 -8.29
CA LEU A 138 3.04 -11.14 -8.30
C LEU A 138 2.95 -10.25 -9.55
N ALA A 139 2.64 -10.84 -10.71
CA ALA A 139 2.51 -10.12 -11.97
C ALA A 139 1.42 -9.03 -11.93
N ASP A 140 0.35 -9.28 -11.16
CA ASP A 140 -0.81 -8.40 -11.09
C ASP A 140 -0.51 -7.22 -10.15
N VAL A 141 0.17 -7.47 -9.02
CA VAL A 141 0.58 -6.40 -8.10
C VAL A 141 1.68 -5.53 -8.71
N ARG A 142 2.59 -6.14 -9.46
CA ARG A 142 3.74 -5.49 -10.12
C ARG A 142 3.35 -4.54 -11.26
N TYR A 143 2.23 -4.80 -11.91
CA TYR A 143 1.74 -4.03 -13.06
C TYR A 143 0.24 -3.76 -12.92
N PRO A 144 -0.16 -2.81 -12.06
CA PRO A 144 -1.56 -2.58 -11.71
C PRO A 144 -2.43 -2.16 -12.91
N GLU A 145 -1.85 -1.70 -14.03
CA GLU A 145 -2.62 -1.46 -15.27
C GLU A 145 -3.22 -2.75 -15.86
N ARG A 146 -2.58 -3.90 -15.63
CA ARG A 146 -3.18 -5.23 -15.95
C ARG A 146 -4.29 -5.62 -14.97
N TYR A 147 -4.36 -4.96 -13.82
CA TYR A 147 -5.35 -5.19 -12.77
C TYR A 147 -6.73 -4.61 -13.12
N GLU A 148 -6.77 -3.52 -13.92
CA GLU A 148 -8.04 -3.01 -14.45
C GLU A 148 -8.80 -4.05 -15.29
N HIS A 149 -8.08 -4.99 -15.93
CA HIS A 149 -8.68 -6.07 -16.70
C HIS A 149 -9.44 -7.06 -15.80
N TYR A 150 -8.86 -7.43 -14.65
CA TYR A 150 -9.53 -8.30 -13.68
C TYR A 150 -10.80 -7.65 -13.12
N ILE A 151 -10.80 -6.35 -12.83
CA ILE A 151 -12.00 -5.61 -12.39
C ILE A 151 -13.10 -5.61 -13.46
N LYS A 152 -12.71 -5.58 -14.75
CA LYS A 152 -13.65 -5.64 -15.88
C LYS A 152 -14.26 -7.03 -16.08
N GLU A 153 -13.52 -8.09 -15.79
CA GLU A 153 -13.93 -9.49 -16.03
C GLU A 153 -14.58 -10.19 -14.82
N MET A 154 -14.51 -9.62 -13.60
CA MET A 154 -15.20 -10.23 -12.46
C MET A 154 -16.72 -10.25 -12.68
N PRO A 155 -17.41 -11.35 -12.28
CA PRO A 155 -18.85 -11.44 -12.40
C PRO A 155 -19.51 -10.30 -11.61
N LYS A 156 -20.27 -9.46 -12.31
CA LYS A 156 -21.05 -8.38 -11.72
C LYS A 156 -22.48 -8.87 -11.48
N PRO A 157 -23.04 -8.72 -10.28
CA PRO A 157 -22.46 -8.08 -9.09
C PRO A 157 -21.66 -9.02 -8.17
N LEU A 158 -20.54 -8.53 -7.60
CA LEU A 158 -19.74 -9.26 -6.61
C LEU A 158 -20.16 -8.86 -5.19
N VAL A 159 -20.55 -9.83 -4.37
CA VAL A 159 -20.85 -9.62 -2.95
C VAL A 159 -19.52 -9.52 -2.19
N LEU A 160 -19.23 -8.35 -1.62
CA LEU A 160 -18.02 -8.11 -0.83
C LEU A 160 -18.16 -8.66 0.59
N GLY A 161 -19.36 -8.59 1.17
CA GLY A 161 -19.61 -9.13 2.49
C GLY A 161 -20.94 -8.67 3.06
N ARG A 162 -21.29 -9.26 4.21
CA ARG A 162 -22.43 -8.81 5.01
C ARG A 162 -21.91 -8.04 6.22
N VAL A 163 -22.49 -6.89 6.50
CA VAL A 163 -22.15 -6.05 7.65
C VAL A 163 -22.47 -6.82 8.93
N VAL A 164 -21.46 -6.98 9.78
CA VAL A 164 -21.59 -7.54 11.13
C VAL A 164 -21.88 -6.41 12.12
N ASN A 165 -21.12 -5.32 12.02
CA ASN A 165 -21.35 -4.10 12.77
C ASN A 165 -20.77 -2.90 12.02
N ALA A 166 -21.24 -1.71 12.36
CA ALA A 166 -20.72 -0.44 11.86
C ALA A 166 -20.71 0.57 13.00
N HIS A 167 -19.68 1.42 13.04
CA HIS A 167 -19.64 2.58 13.93
C HIS A 167 -19.15 3.80 13.17
N PHE A 168 -19.66 4.96 13.53
CA PHE A 168 -19.24 6.22 12.93
C PHE A 168 -17.98 6.73 13.65
N ASP A 169 -16.92 6.95 12.88
CA ASP A 169 -15.70 7.63 13.33
C ASP A 169 -15.84 9.12 13.04
N TYR A 170 -16.06 9.90 14.09
CA TYR A 170 -16.21 11.35 14.01
C TYR A 170 -14.92 12.08 13.61
N GLU A 171 -13.75 11.48 13.85
CA GLU A 171 -12.47 12.08 13.43
C GLU A 171 -12.21 11.87 11.94
N GLY A 172 -12.64 10.72 11.41
CA GLY A 172 -12.53 10.35 10.01
C GLY A 172 -13.70 10.77 9.13
N ASP A 173 -14.79 11.28 9.72
CA ASP A 173 -16.08 11.57 9.07
C ASP A 173 -16.56 10.41 8.20
N CYS A 174 -16.47 9.19 8.74
CA CYS A 174 -16.72 7.96 7.99
C CYS A 174 -17.23 6.84 8.88
N PHE A 175 -17.79 5.79 8.27
CA PHE A 175 -18.17 4.58 8.99
C PHE A 175 -17.05 3.56 8.94
N ILE A 176 -16.70 2.99 10.10
CA ILE A 176 -15.89 1.78 10.21
C ILE A 176 -16.83 0.57 10.25
N VAL A 177 -16.79 -0.25 9.20
CA VAL A 177 -17.74 -1.35 8.94
C VAL A 177 -17.02 -2.70 8.95
N ASN A 178 -17.37 -3.55 9.90
CA ASN A 178 -16.86 -4.92 9.95
C ASN A 178 -17.77 -5.86 9.15
N CYS A 179 -17.19 -6.71 8.31
CA CYS A 179 -17.93 -7.61 7.43
C CYS A 179 -17.65 -9.09 7.73
N THR A 180 -18.53 -9.98 7.26
CA THR A 180 -18.40 -11.43 7.43
C THR A 180 -17.19 -12.04 6.71
N HIS A 181 -16.59 -11.31 5.76
CA HIS A 181 -15.41 -11.74 5.01
C HIS A 181 -14.44 -10.57 4.87
N GLU A 182 -13.15 -10.87 4.81
CA GLU A 182 -12.17 -9.94 4.26
C GLU A 182 -12.36 -9.88 2.75
N PHE A 183 -12.62 -8.70 2.21
CA PHE A 183 -12.72 -8.47 0.77
C PHE A 183 -11.50 -7.66 0.31
N PRO A 184 -11.12 -7.78 -0.97
CA PRO A 184 -9.97 -7.07 -1.48
C PRO A 184 -10.31 -5.58 -1.69
N LEU A 185 -9.36 -4.70 -1.37
CA LEU A 185 -9.47 -3.23 -1.31
C LEU A 185 -9.64 -2.53 -2.67
N ILE A 186 -10.16 -3.24 -3.67
CA ILE A 186 -10.08 -2.88 -5.08
C ILE A 186 -11.37 -2.20 -5.57
N TYR A 187 -12.40 -2.13 -4.73
CA TYR A 187 -13.70 -1.57 -5.09
C TYR A 187 -13.96 -0.28 -4.32
N PRO A 188 -13.42 0.86 -4.79
CA PRO A 188 -13.67 2.15 -4.16
C PRO A 188 -15.15 2.56 -4.22
N ARG A 189 -15.99 1.88 -5.02
CA ARG A 189 -17.45 2.05 -5.01
C ARG A 189 -18.20 0.75 -4.88
N ALA A 190 -19.17 0.76 -3.99
CA ALA A 190 -20.11 -0.33 -3.79
C ALA A 190 -21.52 0.21 -3.58
N ASN A 191 -22.51 -0.66 -3.72
CA ASN A 191 -23.86 -0.42 -3.28
C ASN A 191 -24.04 -1.06 -1.90
N LEU A 192 -24.62 -0.30 -0.97
CA LEU A 192 -25.19 -0.86 0.25
C LEU A 192 -26.57 -1.43 -0.11
N VAL A 193 -26.79 -2.71 0.16
CA VAL A 193 -28.02 -3.42 -0.17
C VAL A 193 -28.69 -3.91 1.11
N ARG A 194 -29.96 -3.58 1.30
CA ARG A 194 -30.78 -4.01 2.44
C ARG A 194 -32.00 -4.74 1.92
N GLN A 195 -32.19 -5.97 2.38
CA GLN A 195 -33.34 -6.81 1.99
C GLN A 195 -33.52 -6.95 0.46
N GLY A 196 -32.43 -6.90 -0.31
CA GLY A 196 -32.43 -7.03 -1.77
C GLY A 196 -32.48 -5.70 -2.54
N GLU A 197 -32.73 -4.57 -1.86
CA GLU A 197 -32.81 -3.25 -2.47
C GLU A 197 -31.55 -2.43 -2.23
N VAL A 198 -31.12 -1.66 -3.23
CA VAL A 198 -30.00 -0.72 -3.09
C VAL A 198 -30.45 0.47 -2.23
N VAL A 199 -29.80 0.64 -1.08
CA VAL A 199 -30.05 1.75 -0.15
C VAL A 199 -29.32 3.01 -0.60
N CYS A 200 -28.01 2.89 -0.86
CA CYS A 200 -27.17 3.98 -1.36
C CYS A 200 -25.93 3.43 -2.06
N GLU A 201 -25.29 4.27 -2.87
CA GLU A 201 -23.91 4.07 -3.32
C GLU A 201 -22.99 4.58 -2.21
N ILE A 202 -21.94 3.82 -1.92
CA ILE A 202 -20.95 4.11 -0.91
C ILE A 202 -19.56 4.13 -1.53
N ASP A 203 -18.71 5.03 -1.05
CA ASP A 203 -17.29 5.05 -1.39
C ASP A 203 -16.52 4.31 -0.29
N ILE A 204 -15.66 3.36 -0.69
CA ILE A 204 -14.84 2.55 0.22
C ILE A 204 -13.40 3.05 0.17
N PHE A 205 -12.83 3.35 1.33
CA PHE A 205 -11.41 3.71 1.47
C PHE A 205 -10.78 2.99 2.67
N GLY A 206 -9.46 2.78 2.63
CA GLY A 206 -8.72 2.25 3.77
C GLY A 206 -8.76 0.73 3.96
N SER A 207 -7.73 0.22 4.66
CA SER A 207 -7.34 -1.20 4.68
C SER A 207 -8.07 -2.06 5.73
N SER A 208 -8.42 -3.29 5.34
CA SER A 208 -8.88 -4.38 6.21
C SER A 208 -7.85 -4.86 7.26
N SER A 209 -6.63 -4.30 7.27
CA SER A 209 -5.60 -4.63 8.26
C SER A 209 -6.00 -4.33 9.71
N CYS A 210 -7.07 -3.54 9.91
CA CYS A 210 -7.66 -3.26 11.22
C CYS A 210 -9.00 -4.01 11.47
N GLY A 211 -9.36 -4.95 10.60
CA GLY A 211 -10.60 -5.74 10.71
C GLY A 211 -11.88 -5.06 10.19
N GLY A 212 -11.81 -3.80 9.75
CA GLY A 212 -12.96 -3.02 9.28
C GLY A 212 -12.70 -2.22 7.99
N LEU A 213 -13.78 -1.92 7.28
CA LEU A 213 -13.86 -1.01 6.13
C LEU A 213 -14.06 0.42 6.55
N PHE A 214 -13.43 1.39 5.90
CA PHE A 214 -13.88 2.77 6.01
C PHE A 214 -14.81 3.08 4.83
N VAL A 215 -15.98 3.61 5.15
CA VAL A 215 -17.06 3.84 4.19
C VAL A 215 -17.53 5.29 4.33
N GLU A 216 -17.39 6.09 3.26
CA GLU A 216 -18.17 7.33 3.12
C GLU A 216 -19.55 6.95 2.59
N SER A 217 -20.57 7.43 3.29
CA SER A 217 -21.91 7.50 2.74
C SER A 217 -22.20 8.94 2.36
N PRO A 218 -22.53 9.25 1.10
CA PRO A 218 -22.96 10.60 0.70
C PRO A 218 -24.38 10.94 1.20
N THR A 219 -25.01 10.09 2.01
CA THR A 219 -26.37 10.29 2.54
C THR A 219 -26.50 9.71 3.95
N ASP A 220 -27.44 10.22 4.76
CA ASP A 220 -27.78 9.80 6.14
C ASP A 220 -28.23 8.33 6.30
N ALA A 221 -27.94 7.47 5.33
CA ALA A 221 -28.13 6.04 5.42
C ALA A 221 -27.19 5.45 6.49
N THR A 222 -27.70 5.26 7.71
CA THR A 222 -26.99 4.51 8.73
C THR A 222 -26.79 3.07 8.25
N ILE A 223 -25.52 2.67 8.11
CA ILE A 223 -25.12 1.31 7.80
C ILE A 223 -25.56 0.40 8.94
N MET A 224 -26.29 -0.69 8.65
CA MET A 224 -26.85 -1.59 9.66
C MET A 224 -26.28 -2.99 9.57
N ALA A 225 -26.22 -3.68 10.72
CA ALA A 225 -25.91 -5.10 10.76
C ALA A 225 -26.91 -5.88 9.88
N GLY A 226 -26.38 -6.77 9.05
CA GLY A 226 -27.15 -7.54 8.09
C GLY A 226 -27.22 -6.95 6.67
N ASP A 227 -26.86 -5.67 6.49
CA ASP A 227 -26.72 -5.07 5.16
C ASP A 227 -25.64 -5.79 4.35
N VAL A 228 -25.77 -5.77 3.02
CA VAL A 228 -24.84 -6.42 2.09
C VAL A 228 -24.11 -5.34 1.30
N ILE A 229 -22.77 -5.45 1.24
CA ILE A 229 -21.94 -4.58 0.41
C ILE A 229 -21.71 -5.28 -0.91
N LEU A 230 -22.09 -4.62 -2.00
CA LEU A 230 -22.10 -5.17 -3.34
C LEU A 230 -21.26 -4.31 -4.28
N ALA A 231 -20.15 -4.84 -4.77
CA ALA A 231 -19.27 -4.11 -5.68
C ALA A 231 -19.99 -3.84 -7.01
N THR A 232 -19.97 -2.57 -7.43
CA THR A 232 -20.59 -2.12 -8.68
C THR A 232 -19.65 -2.29 -9.88
N GLY A 233 -18.38 -2.62 -9.62
CA GLY A 233 -17.33 -2.66 -10.64
C GLY A 233 -16.99 -1.30 -11.24
N LYS A 234 -17.42 -0.20 -10.58
CA LYS A 234 -16.96 1.16 -10.86
C LYS A 234 -15.77 1.45 -9.95
N THR A 235 -14.64 1.85 -10.53
CA THR A 235 -13.52 2.40 -9.76
C THR A 235 -13.80 3.90 -9.55
N GLY A 236 -14.28 4.26 -8.35
CA GLY A 236 -14.28 5.63 -7.84
C GLY A 236 -12.86 6.21 -7.79
N ARG A 237 -12.75 7.44 -8.30
CA ARG A 237 -11.55 8.19 -8.70
C ARG A 237 -10.81 7.58 -9.89
N LYS A 238 -10.72 8.38 -10.97
CA LYS A 238 -9.58 8.35 -11.91
C LYS A 238 -8.34 8.10 -11.04
N LEU A 239 -7.64 7.00 -11.25
CA LEU A 239 -6.21 6.94 -10.95
C LEU A 239 -5.68 8.28 -11.42
N LEU A 240 -5.24 9.14 -10.49
CA LEU A 240 -4.62 10.40 -10.87
C LEU A 240 -3.45 9.99 -11.73
N ALA A 241 -3.62 10.11 -13.05
CA ALA A 241 -2.55 9.96 -13.99
C ALA A 241 -1.44 10.87 -13.46
N LYS A 242 -0.28 10.29 -13.15
CA LYS A 242 0.94 11.04 -12.87
C LYS A 242 1.10 12.02 -14.04
N GLY A 243 0.76 13.30 -13.86
CA GLY A 243 1.01 14.28 -14.90
C GLY A 243 0.11 15.52 -15.01
N GLU A 244 -1.04 15.64 -14.34
CA GLU A 244 -1.79 16.90 -14.42
C GLU A 244 -1.32 17.91 -13.35
N PRO A 245 -0.72 19.05 -13.75
CA PRO A 245 -0.35 20.10 -12.82
C PRO A 245 -1.60 20.84 -12.34
N ARG A 246 -1.58 21.25 -11.06
CA ARG A 246 -2.45 22.35 -10.59
C ARG A 246 -1.98 23.67 -11.16
#